data_AF-A0A7S4SDJ3-F1
#
_entry.id   AF-A0A7S4SDJ3-F1
#
_cell.length_a   1.000
_cell.length_b   1.000
_cell.length_c   1.000
_cell.angle_alpha   90.00
_cell.angle_beta   90.00
_cell.angle_gamma   90.00
#
_symmetry.space_group_name_H-M   'P 1'
#
loop_
_entity.id
_entity.type
_entity.pdbx_description
1 polymer ?
#
loop_
_entity_poly.entity_id
_entity_poly.type
_entity_poly.pdbx_seq_one_letter_code
_entity_poly.pdbx_strand_id
1 'polypeptide(L)'
;VRSDGYVALIHEPGVLGSGSVTEYVSKDKSQEYISVPWERSSVTLNEFFPRPDNDCGQGACSQLDTNTCLCDITLTEEAIFSGTDLPSRENILSNCYIGAFDPTVLTGYDLFASSNGVEVHVLGSETQLSTSAIFKVIDEYGNTIFLKNLKSTIQWGEYQEDDARIGVTRTLRNVPNFNDLLTPELRDAQYEVDAFLDMLLKYPSTAPNICKLLIQHLAGISNPSPQYISEVATAFKEGIYIAETVTFGQGKYGDLRATSAAILLHREATTTVLDADPTYGSLREPISKVLKYMRSLEYTRTPQDKMIYPILDEMNLKVGQEVFSAPDQFSFFDSDYKPPGEIASSGLVSPEAQLLSVSWLIGLIRGMVQLSREGMTGSKDSFGRVGLLEEGTGEPYSNAVGYLSYQSFSNSTMYIGDLDTLLTNGRLGETNKASLQAIYNNTVSTFGEEMARRVIQQLIATTPAFHTTSSVERKNGKKRLPAPTALPAEVEYKAIVVFNLFGGLDSFNVLVPKDGGDCSDLYSDYRRERGIAGMLNKTLLSINATGSGQPCTDFGVHKKLSSFQKIYDAGHR
;
A
#
# COMPACT_ATOMS: atom_id res chain seq x y z
N VAL A 1 -32.90 4.23 -16.45
CA VAL A 1 -32.61 2.93 -15.78
C VAL A 1 -32.20 1.92 -16.85
N ARG A 2 -31.09 1.22 -16.66
CA ARG A 2 -30.58 0.17 -17.55
C ARG A 2 -31.05 -1.21 -17.05
N SER A 3 -31.04 -2.22 -17.90
CA SER A 3 -31.51 -3.59 -17.59
C SER A 3 -30.78 -4.28 -16.42
N ASP A 4 -29.64 -3.77 -15.97
CA ASP A 4 -28.89 -4.22 -14.79
C ASP A 4 -29.17 -3.39 -13.52
N GLY A 5 -30.17 -2.51 -13.55
CA GLY A 5 -30.58 -1.67 -12.42
C GLY A 5 -29.75 -0.40 -12.25
N TYR A 6 -28.73 -0.15 -13.06
CA TYR A 6 -27.98 1.09 -12.97
C TYR A 6 -28.78 2.28 -13.54
N VAL A 7 -28.60 3.46 -12.96
CA VAL A 7 -29.32 4.69 -13.35
C VAL A 7 -28.33 5.74 -13.82
N ALA A 8 -28.69 6.47 -14.87
CA ALA A 8 -28.01 7.70 -15.27
C ALA A 8 -29.04 8.83 -15.20
N LEU A 9 -28.61 10.01 -14.72
CA LEU A 9 -29.43 11.21 -14.66
C LEU A 9 -29.23 12.01 -15.95
N ILE A 10 -30.32 12.43 -16.59
CA ILE A 10 -30.29 13.14 -17.87
C ILE A 10 -30.97 14.50 -17.71
N HIS A 11 -30.29 15.56 -18.10
CA HIS A 11 -30.89 16.90 -18.19
C HIS A 11 -31.54 17.10 -19.56
N GLU A 12 -32.79 17.57 -19.59
CA GLU A 12 -33.56 17.91 -20.79
C GLU A 12 -33.54 16.87 -21.93
N PRO A 13 -34.10 15.66 -21.73
CA PRO A 13 -34.05 14.58 -22.72
C PRO A 13 -34.79 14.89 -24.05
N GLY A 14 -35.61 15.94 -24.09
CA GLY A 14 -36.48 16.28 -25.25
C GLY A 14 -35.88 17.23 -26.29
N VAL A 15 -34.68 17.78 -26.09
CA VAL A 15 -34.10 18.82 -26.98
C VAL A 15 -33.38 18.23 -28.21
N LEU A 16 -33.18 16.92 -28.25
CA LEU A 16 -32.63 16.22 -29.42
C LEU A 16 -33.66 15.21 -29.92
N GLY A 17 -33.99 15.30 -31.21
CA GLY A 17 -35.09 14.57 -31.84
C GLY A 17 -35.14 13.08 -31.48
N SER A 18 -36.36 12.57 -31.36
CA SER A 18 -36.70 11.16 -31.09
C SER A 18 -35.70 10.16 -31.68
N GLY A 19 -34.84 9.60 -30.84
CA GLY A 19 -33.92 8.50 -31.21
C GLY A 19 -32.45 8.70 -30.81
N SER A 20 -32.03 9.87 -30.37
CA SER A 20 -30.70 10.08 -29.82
C SER A 20 -30.76 10.16 -28.30
N VAL A 21 -30.36 9.08 -27.61
CA VAL A 21 -29.81 9.22 -26.27
C VAL A 21 -28.74 10.30 -26.38
N THR A 22 -28.85 11.36 -25.58
CA THR A 22 -27.88 12.47 -25.51
C THR A 22 -26.49 11.86 -25.55
N GLU A 23 -25.65 12.32 -26.47
CA GLU A 23 -24.32 11.76 -26.82
C GLU A 23 -23.42 11.49 -25.59
N TYR A 24 -23.73 12.17 -24.48
CA TYR A 24 -23.13 12.06 -23.15
C TYR A 24 -23.45 10.74 -22.40
N VAL A 25 -24.65 10.16 -22.53
CA VAL A 25 -25.01 8.87 -21.91
C VAL A 25 -24.85 7.73 -22.93
N SER A 26 -23.66 7.62 -23.52
CA SER A 26 -23.34 6.49 -24.40
C SER A 26 -23.12 5.23 -23.55
N LYS A 27 -23.95 4.21 -23.78
CA LYS A 27 -23.93 2.88 -23.12
C LYS A 27 -22.53 2.23 -23.04
N ASP A 28 -21.67 2.55 -24.01
CA ASP A 28 -20.33 1.97 -24.17
C ASP A 28 -19.19 2.91 -23.72
N LYS A 29 -19.48 4.17 -23.34
CA LYS A 29 -18.44 5.18 -23.08
C LYS A 29 -18.61 6.03 -21.81
N SER A 30 -19.79 6.13 -21.19
CA SER A 30 -19.94 6.97 -19.99
C SER A 30 -19.92 6.16 -18.69
N GLN A 31 -19.10 6.62 -17.75
CA GLN A 31 -19.02 6.14 -16.37
C GLN A 31 -20.17 6.70 -15.49
N GLU A 32 -21.22 7.25 -16.11
CA GLU A 32 -22.26 8.05 -15.45
C GLU A 32 -23.41 7.22 -14.87
N TYR A 33 -23.27 5.89 -14.92
CA TYR A 33 -24.23 4.97 -14.36
C TYR A 33 -23.93 4.73 -12.88
N ILE A 34 -24.85 5.15 -12.02
CA ILE A 34 -24.78 4.92 -10.57
C ILE A 34 -25.60 3.69 -10.17
N SER A 35 -25.11 2.99 -9.15
CA SER A 35 -25.90 1.95 -8.48
C SER A 35 -26.87 2.61 -7.51
N VAL A 36 -28.13 2.18 -7.55
CA VAL A 36 -29.18 2.62 -6.62
C VAL A 36 -29.66 1.38 -5.86
N PRO A 37 -29.85 1.45 -4.54
CA PRO A 37 -30.40 0.33 -3.78
C PRO A 37 -31.86 0.12 -4.17
N TRP A 38 -32.13 -0.95 -4.92
CA TRP A 38 -33.47 -1.38 -5.25
C TRP A 38 -34.03 -2.30 -4.17
N GLU A 39 -35.33 -2.22 -3.91
CA GLU A 39 -36.00 -3.19 -3.04
C GLU A 39 -35.90 -4.58 -3.63
N ARG A 40 -35.74 -5.59 -2.76
CA ARG A 40 -35.70 -6.99 -3.17
C ARG A 40 -37.00 -7.67 -2.83
N SER A 41 -37.47 -8.52 -3.74
CA SER A 41 -38.55 -9.45 -3.47
C SER A 41 -38.23 -10.28 -2.23
N SER A 42 -39.14 -10.33 -1.27
CA SER A 42 -39.04 -11.21 -0.09
C SER A 42 -39.03 -12.70 -0.47
N VAL A 43 -39.50 -13.04 -1.67
CA VAL A 43 -39.63 -14.42 -2.17
C VAL A 43 -38.50 -14.78 -3.13
N THR A 44 -38.25 -13.95 -4.15
CA THR A 44 -37.27 -14.26 -5.20
C THR A 44 -35.89 -13.66 -4.93
N LEU A 45 -35.76 -12.77 -3.94
CA LEU A 45 -34.57 -11.96 -3.65
C LEU A 45 -34.09 -11.08 -4.81
N ASN A 46 -34.81 -11.05 -5.93
CA ASN A 46 -34.51 -10.20 -7.07
C ASN A 46 -34.84 -8.75 -6.77
N GLU A 47 -34.01 -7.85 -7.29
CA GLU A 47 -34.22 -6.41 -7.21
C GLU A 47 -35.34 -5.95 -8.15
N PHE A 48 -36.21 -5.08 -7.63
CA PHE A 48 -37.35 -4.50 -8.33
C PHE A 48 -36.97 -3.13 -8.89
N PHE A 49 -36.84 -3.05 -10.21
CA PHE A 49 -36.52 -1.83 -10.94
C PHE A 49 -37.18 -1.79 -12.33
N PRO A 50 -37.43 -0.59 -12.91
CA PRO A 50 -37.97 -0.45 -14.25
C PRO A 50 -37.02 -1.03 -15.30
N ARG A 51 -37.50 -2.00 -16.08
CA ARG A 51 -36.74 -2.61 -17.17
C ARG A 51 -37.65 -2.97 -18.36
N PRO A 52 -37.15 -3.03 -19.59
CA PRO A 52 -38.02 -3.24 -20.75
C PRO A 52 -38.86 -4.54 -20.71
N ASP A 53 -38.38 -5.58 -20.02
CA ASP A 53 -39.09 -6.86 -19.84
C ASP A 53 -40.25 -6.80 -18.84
N ASN A 54 -40.31 -5.79 -17.97
CA ASN A 54 -41.45 -5.55 -17.07
C ASN A 54 -42.26 -4.30 -17.46
N ASP A 55 -42.28 -3.98 -18.77
CA ASP A 55 -42.95 -2.80 -19.33
C ASP A 55 -42.49 -1.50 -18.66
N CYS A 56 -41.18 -1.39 -18.40
CA CYS A 56 -40.57 -0.26 -17.72
C CYS A 56 -41.25 0.09 -16.39
N GLY A 57 -41.53 -0.94 -15.59
CA GLY A 57 -42.24 -0.82 -14.32
C GLY A 57 -43.74 -0.60 -14.53
N GLN A 58 -44.41 -1.44 -15.35
CA GLN A 58 -45.84 -1.34 -15.65
C GLN A 58 -46.28 0.04 -16.15
N GLY A 59 -45.47 0.68 -17.00
CA GLY A 59 -45.73 2.00 -17.55
C GLY A 59 -45.40 3.18 -16.63
N ALA A 60 -44.79 2.94 -15.46
CA ALA A 60 -44.28 4.01 -14.59
C ALA A 60 -43.13 4.81 -15.24
N CYS A 61 -42.40 4.17 -16.16
CA CYS A 61 -41.36 4.79 -16.97
C CYS A 61 -41.62 4.50 -18.45
N SER A 62 -41.12 5.37 -19.33
CA SER A 62 -41.21 5.19 -20.78
C SER A 62 -40.05 4.36 -21.30
N GLN A 63 -40.31 3.43 -22.22
CA GLN A 63 -39.23 2.67 -22.86
C GLN A 63 -38.47 3.57 -23.85
N LEU A 64 -37.15 3.66 -23.70
CA LEU A 64 -36.29 4.49 -24.55
C LEU A 64 -35.65 3.67 -25.67
N ASP A 65 -35.14 2.48 -25.33
CA ASP A 65 -34.58 1.52 -26.29
C ASP A 65 -34.80 0.06 -25.83
N THR A 66 -34.06 -0.90 -26.41
CA THR A 66 -34.20 -2.33 -26.09
C THR A 66 -33.70 -2.72 -24.69
N ASN A 67 -32.98 -1.84 -24.00
CA ASN A 67 -32.33 -2.14 -22.72
C ASN A 67 -32.52 -1.06 -21.65
N THR A 68 -33.23 0.03 -21.94
CA THR A 68 -33.32 1.18 -21.05
C THR A 68 -34.74 1.76 -20.94
N CYS A 69 -35.05 2.22 -19.74
CA CYS A 69 -36.28 2.90 -19.38
C CYS A 69 -35.97 4.33 -18.91
N LEU A 70 -36.75 5.31 -19.37
CA LEU A 70 -36.70 6.72 -18.99
C LEU A 70 -37.82 7.02 -17.99
N CYS A 71 -37.44 7.39 -16.78
CA CYS A 71 -38.35 7.69 -15.68
C CYS A 71 -38.36 9.19 -15.41
N ASP A 72 -39.55 9.76 -15.21
CA ASP A 72 -39.67 11.14 -14.77
C ASP A 72 -39.28 11.28 -13.30
N ILE A 73 -38.62 12.40 -12.98
CA ILE A 73 -38.17 12.71 -11.64
C ILE A 73 -38.83 13.99 -11.14
N THR A 74 -39.12 14.04 -9.84
CA THR A 74 -39.54 15.23 -9.12
C THR A 74 -38.41 15.65 -8.18
N LEU A 75 -37.94 16.89 -8.33
CA LEU A 75 -36.94 17.47 -7.43
C LEU A 75 -37.66 18.18 -6.28
N THR A 76 -37.32 17.83 -5.04
CA THR A 76 -37.81 18.54 -3.85
C THR A 76 -36.64 19.21 -3.14
N GLU A 77 -36.71 20.52 -3.00
CA GLU A 77 -35.71 21.36 -2.35
C GLU A 77 -36.31 22.00 -1.10
N GLU A 78 -35.74 21.68 0.07
CA GLU A 78 -36.22 22.16 1.36
C GLU A 78 -35.07 22.78 2.17
N ALA A 79 -35.37 23.83 2.94
CA ALA A 79 -34.41 24.40 3.88
C ALA A 79 -34.23 23.46 5.08
N ILE A 80 -33.00 23.15 5.45
CA ILE A 80 -32.70 22.27 6.59
C ILE A 80 -33.06 22.98 7.89
N PHE A 81 -32.65 24.23 8.00
CA PHE A 81 -32.97 25.12 9.10
C PHE A 81 -33.87 26.25 8.60
N SER A 82 -34.89 26.60 9.38
CA SER A 82 -35.83 27.67 9.07
C SER A 82 -36.00 28.61 10.27
N GLY A 83 -36.40 29.85 10.00
CA GLY A 83 -36.60 30.88 11.03
C GLY A 83 -35.35 31.72 11.29
N THR A 84 -35.25 32.28 12.50
CA THR A 84 -34.19 33.22 12.89
C THR A 84 -33.12 32.60 13.80
N ASP A 85 -33.34 31.37 14.26
CA ASP A 85 -32.46 30.72 15.22
C ASP A 85 -31.19 30.20 14.54
N LEU A 86 -30.03 30.53 15.11
CA LEU A 86 -28.73 30.08 14.64
C LEU A 86 -28.52 28.59 15.00
N PRO A 87 -28.36 27.69 14.01
CA PRO A 87 -28.04 26.30 14.29
C PRO A 87 -26.61 26.16 14.86
N SER A 88 -26.41 25.16 15.71
CA SER A 88 -25.08 24.84 16.24
C SER A 88 -24.18 24.27 15.14
N ARG A 89 -22.86 24.45 15.29
CA ARG A 89 -21.84 23.83 14.41
C ARG A 89 -22.09 22.34 14.19
N GLU A 90 -22.39 21.60 15.25
CA GLU A 90 -22.61 20.14 15.20
C GLU A 90 -23.90 19.78 14.44
N ASN A 91 -24.97 20.56 14.59
CA ASN A 91 -26.19 20.37 13.82
C ASN A 91 -25.97 20.65 12.33
N ILE A 92 -25.19 21.67 11.98
CA ILE A 92 -24.85 21.98 10.58
C ILE A 92 -24.06 20.81 9.97
N LEU A 93 -22.97 20.39 10.62
CA LEU A 93 -22.12 19.30 10.13
C LEU A 93 -22.85 17.95 10.00
N SER A 94 -23.88 17.73 10.84
CA SER A 94 -24.66 16.48 10.82
C SER A 94 -25.79 16.46 9.80
N ASN A 95 -26.26 17.61 9.31
CA ASN A 95 -27.46 17.69 8.46
C ASN A 95 -27.23 18.33 7.09
N CYS A 96 -26.26 19.25 6.97
CA CYS A 96 -25.94 19.93 5.72
C CYS A 96 -24.84 19.19 4.96
N TYR A 97 -25.17 18.65 3.79
CA TYR A 97 -24.24 17.86 2.97
C TYR A 97 -23.92 18.48 1.61
N ILE A 98 -24.56 19.60 1.27
CA ILE A 98 -24.36 20.29 0.00
C ILE A 98 -23.34 21.41 0.21
N GLY A 99 -22.22 21.36 -0.51
CA GLY A 99 -21.22 22.42 -0.51
C GLY A 99 -21.75 23.72 -1.11
N ALA A 100 -21.21 24.85 -0.66
CA ALA A 100 -21.47 26.16 -1.22
C ALA A 100 -20.15 26.86 -1.59
N PHE A 101 -20.21 27.81 -2.52
CA PHE A 101 -19.07 28.70 -2.75
C PHE A 101 -18.91 29.67 -1.59
N ASP A 102 -17.69 30.17 -1.42
CA ASP A 102 -17.42 31.24 -0.45
C ASP A 102 -18.31 32.45 -0.78
N PRO A 103 -19.12 32.94 0.18
CA PRO A 103 -20.03 34.07 -0.02
C PRO A 103 -19.33 35.34 -0.54
N THR A 104 -18.03 35.51 -0.28
CA THR A 104 -17.26 36.68 -0.75
C THR A 104 -17.05 36.71 -2.26
N VAL A 105 -17.12 35.56 -2.93
CA VAL A 105 -17.03 35.47 -4.40
C VAL A 105 -18.40 35.58 -5.06
N LEU A 106 -19.48 35.46 -4.28
CA LEU A 106 -20.86 35.54 -4.74
C LEU A 106 -21.40 36.97 -4.59
N THR A 107 -22.17 37.43 -5.56
CA THR A 107 -22.81 38.75 -5.48
C THR A 107 -24.10 38.69 -4.68
N GLY A 108 -24.27 39.63 -3.74
CA GLY A 108 -25.52 39.82 -3.00
C GLY A 108 -25.68 38.97 -1.76
N TYR A 109 -24.61 38.39 -1.22
CA TYR A 109 -24.63 37.70 0.08
C TYR A 109 -24.13 38.60 1.20
N ASP A 110 -24.94 38.78 2.23
CA ASP A 110 -24.60 39.57 3.42
C ASP A 110 -24.47 38.67 4.66
N LEU A 111 -23.60 39.06 5.60
CA LEU A 111 -23.46 38.37 6.88
C LEU A 111 -24.72 38.61 7.72
N PHE A 112 -25.50 37.54 7.95
CA PHE A 112 -26.71 37.57 8.76
C PHE A 112 -26.39 37.52 10.25
N ALA A 113 -25.55 36.55 10.64
CA ALA A 113 -25.15 36.38 12.04
C ALA A 113 -23.85 35.57 12.17
N SER A 114 -23.15 35.75 13.29
CA SER A 114 -21.94 35.00 13.62
C SER A 114 -21.93 34.66 15.11
N SER A 115 -21.80 33.38 15.45
CA SER A 115 -21.72 32.91 16.83
C SER A 115 -21.04 31.54 16.91
N ASN A 116 -20.22 31.33 17.95
CA ASN A 116 -19.63 30.03 18.29
C ASN A 116 -18.98 29.26 17.11
N GLY A 117 -18.25 29.97 16.23
CA GLY A 117 -17.57 29.35 15.08
C GLY A 117 -18.47 29.01 13.90
N VAL A 118 -19.68 29.56 13.87
CA VAL A 118 -20.61 29.53 12.72
C VAL A 118 -20.81 30.97 12.22
N GLU A 119 -20.58 31.19 10.93
CA GLU A 119 -21.00 32.40 10.22
C GLU A 119 -22.13 32.03 9.25
N VAL A 120 -23.21 32.80 9.25
CA VAL A 120 -24.37 32.61 8.39
C VAL A 120 -24.42 33.76 7.39
N HIS A 121 -24.45 33.43 6.11
CA HIS A 121 -24.63 34.40 5.03
C HIS A 121 -25.95 34.14 4.33
N VAL A 122 -26.72 35.20 4.09
CA VAL A 122 -28.04 35.14 3.43
C VAL A 122 -28.01 35.99 2.16
N LEU A 123 -28.86 35.62 1.20
CA LEU A 123 -28.97 36.34 -0.06
C LEU A 123 -29.84 37.60 0.12
N GLY A 124 -29.32 38.76 -0.27
CA GLY A 124 -29.96 40.05 -0.15
C GLY A 124 -30.22 40.45 1.31
N SER A 125 -31.41 40.99 1.57
CA SER A 125 -31.84 41.46 2.90
C SER A 125 -32.76 40.46 3.60
N GLU A 126 -32.60 39.16 3.33
CA GLU A 126 -33.39 38.12 3.98
C GLU A 126 -33.22 38.18 5.50
N THR A 127 -34.34 38.20 6.23
CA THR A 127 -34.34 38.28 7.70
C THR A 127 -34.48 36.91 8.37
N GLN A 128 -34.47 35.82 7.58
CA GLN A 128 -34.67 34.44 8.02
C GLN A 128 -33.81 33.48 7.20
N LEU A 129 -33.50 32.32 7.79
CA LEU A 129 -32.82 31.24 7.10
C LEU A 129 -33.73 30.66 6.00
N SER A 130 -33.24 30.70 4.76
CA SER A 130 -33.87 30.12 3.57
C SER A 130 -32.97 29.05 2.95
N THR A 131 -33.43 28.43 1.85
CA THR A 131 -32.63 27.49 1.06
C THR A 131 -31.38 28.12 0.43
N SER A 132 -31.33 29.45 0.34
CA SER A 132 -30.20 30.19 -0.23
C SER A 132 -29.08 30.43 0.79
N ALA A 133 -29.34 30.26 2.09
CA ALA A 133 -28.39 30.56 3.14
C ALA A 133 -27.15 29.66 3.08
N ILE A 134 -25.99 30.26 3.37
CA ILE A 134 -24.68 29.60 3.37
C ILE A 134 -24.11 29.66 4.77
N PHE A 135 -23.71 28.51 5.30
CA PHE A 135 -23.02 28.36 6.57
C PHE A 135 -21.52 28.23 6.31
N LYS A 136 -20.73 29.09 6.94
CA LYS A 136 -19.29 28.91 7.07
C LYS A 136 -19.00 28.36 8.45
N VAL A 137 -18.43 27.17 8.49
CA VAL A 137 -18.09 26.46 9.74
C VAL A 137 -16.69 25.86 9.64
N ILE A 138 -16.07 25.61 10.79
CA ILE A 138 -14.83 24.85 10.86
C ILE A 138 -15.20 23.36 11.03
N ASP A 139 -14.73 22.47 10.18
CA ASP A 139 -14.96 21.03 10.29
C ASP A 139 -14.24 20.43 11.52
N GLU A 140 -14.42 19.13 11.78
CA GLU A 140 -13.74 18.42 12.88
C GLU A 140 -12.22 18.29 12.71
N TYR A 141 -11.70 18.67 11.54
CA TYR A 141 -10.29 18.62 11.15
C TYR A 141 -9.63 20.01 11.13
N GLY A 142 -10.35 21.08 11.49
CA GLY A 142 -9.83 22.45 11.51
C GLY A 142 -9.92 23.19 10.17
N ASN A 143 -10.53 22.61 9.14
CA ASN A 143 -10.71 23.26 7.84
C ASN A 143 -11.96 24.14 7.84
N THR A 144 -11.88 25.31 7.20
CA THR A 144 -13.08 26.13 6.94
C THR A 144 -13.83 25.55 5.76
N ILE A 145 -15.10 25.21 5.95
CA ILE A 145 -15.99 24.70 4.90
C ILE A 145 -17.24 25.57 4.78
N PHE A 146 -17.82 25.58 3.59
CA PHE A 146 -19.04 26.30 3.26
C PHE A 146 -20.13 25.31 2.87
N LEU A 147 -21.25 25.34 3.58
CA LEU A 147 -22.37 24.41 3.40
C LEU A 147 -23.65 25.18 3.12
N LYS A 148 -24.42 24.74 2.14
CA LYS A 148 -25.72 25.32 1.79
C LYS A 148 -26.80 24.80 2.74
N ASN A 149 -27.72 25.68 3.15
CA ASN A 149 -28.91 25.32 3.92
C ASN A 149 -29.98 24.64 3.05
N LEU A 150 -29.59 23.60 2.31
CA LEU A 150 -30.43 22.97 1.31
C LEU A 150 -30.37 21.46 1.46
N LYS A 151 -31.55 20.85 1.52
CA LYS A 151 -31.76 19.44 1.30
C LYS A 151 -32.42 19.27 -0.06
N SER A 152 -31.69 18.67 -0.98
CA SER A 152 -32.18 18.33 -2.32
C SER A 152 -32.42 16.82 -2.39
N THR A 153 -33.67 16.42 -2.57
CA THR A 153 -34.05 15.01 -2.75
C THR A 153 -34.68 14.81 -4.11
N ILE A 154 -34.18 13.82 -4.84
CA ILE A 154 -34.77 13.37 -6.10
C ILE A 154 -35.79 12.29 -5.78
N GLN A 155 -37.03 12.47 -6.22
CA GLN A 155 -38.10 11.49 -6.15
C GLN A 155 -38.42 10.96 -7.55
N TRP A 156 -38.65 9.66 -7.69
CA TRP A 156 -39.11 9.09 -8.96
C TRP A 156 -40.05 7.92 -8.69
N GLY A 157 -41.06 7.81 -9.57
CA GLY A 157 -41.96 6.67 -9.75
C GLY A 157 -42.51 5.97 -8.50
N GLU A 158 -43.82 6.07 -8.29
CA GLU A 158 -44.55 5.00 -7.57
C GLU A 158 -44.81 3.87 -8.56
N TYR A 159 -44.35 2.67 -8.24
CA TYR A 159 -44.53 1.50 -9.09
C TYR A 159 -44.87 0.28 -8.24
N GLN A 160 -45.78 -0.54 -8.75
CA GLN A 160 -46.28 -1.74 -8.11
C GLN A 160 -45.85 -2.96 -8.93
N GLU A 161 -44.97 -3.81 -8.36
CA GLU A 161 -44.73 -5.17 -8.85
C GLU A 161 -45.41 -6.13 -7.87
N ASP A 162 -46.04 -7.21 -8.37
CA ASP A 162 -46.78 -8.17 -7.54
C ASP A 162 -45.99 -8.54 -6.27
N ASP A 163 -46.62 -8.29 -5.11
CA ASP A 163 -46.12 -8.49 -3.72
C ASP A 163 -45.21 -7.39 -3.12
N ALA A 164 -44.87 -6.31 -3.86
CA ALA A 164 -44.18 -5.13 -3.32
C ALA A 164 -45.18 -4.06 -2.84
N ARG A 165 -44.91 -3.46 -1.66
CA ARG A 165 -45.85 -2.53 -1.00
C ARG A 165 -46.05 -1.23 -1.79
N ILE A 166 -47.31 -0.78 -1.78
CA ILE A 166 -47.82 0.48 -2.33
C ILE A 166 -47.07 1.70 -1.75
N GLY A 167 -46.66 2.63 -2.62
CA GLY A 167 -46.41 4.04 -2.25
C GLY A 167 -45.03 4.42 -1.68
N VAL A 168 -43.96 3.70 -2.03
CA VAL A 168 -42.62 4.07 -1.56
C VAL A 168 -42.03 5.16 -2.45
N THR A 169 -42.15 6.42 -2.01
CA THR A 169 -41.38 7.54 -2.58
C THR A 169 -39.89 7.27 -2.38
N ARG A 170 -39.19 6.95 -3.48
CA ARG A 170 -37.75 6.72 -3.44
C ARG A 170 -37.05 8.06 -3.40
N THR A 171 -36.12 8.23 -2.48
CA THR A 171 -35.31 9.45 -2.40
C THR A 171 -33.84 9.12 -2.60
N LEU A 172 -33.20 9.83 -3.53
CA LEU A 172 -31.75 9.82 -3.68
C LEU A 172 -31.22 11.21 -3.30
N ARG A 173 -30.10 11.24 -2.59
CA ARG A 173 -29.31 12.48 -2.47
C ARG A 173 -28.68 12.77 -3.81
N ASN A 174 -28.53 14.05 -4.15
CA ASN A 174 -27.80 14.43 -5.35
C ASN A 174 -26.38 13.85 -5.28
N VAL A 175 -25.92 13.24 -6.38
CA VAL A 175 -24.57 12.67 -6.44
C VAL A 175 -23.59 13.84 -6.43
N PRO A 176 -22.52 13.80 -5.60
CA PRO A 176 -21.50 14.83 -5.67
C PRO A 176 -20.89 14.81 -7.08
N ASN A 177 -21.03 15.93 -7.80
CA ASN A 177 -20.41 16.15 -9.10
C ASN A 177 -19.58 17.43 -9.01
N PHE A 178 -18.31 17.32 -9.39
CA PHE A 178 -17.35 18.42 -9.40
C PHE A 178 -17.14 18.99 -10.79
N ASN A 179 -17.57 18.27 -11.83
CA ASN A 179 -17.40 18.66 -13.22
C ASN A 179 -18.56 19.53 -13.68
N ASP A 180 -18.24 20.70 -14.22
CA ASP A 180 -19.22 21.47 -14.99
C ASP A 180 -19.57 20.68 -16.26
N LEU A 181 -20.85 20.30 -16.37
CA LEU A 181 -21.36 19.53 -17.50
C LEU A 181 -21.34 20.31 -18.82
N LEU A 182 -21.31 21.65 -18.76
CA LEU A 182 -21.24 22.51 -19.94
C LEU A 182 -19.80 22.78 -20.37
N THR A 183 -18.90 22.99 -19.40
CA THR A 183 -17.51 23.35 -19.65
C THR A 183 -16.53 22.61 -18.73
N PRO A 184 -16.26 21.31 -18.96
CA PRO A 184 -15.34 20.55 -18.10
C PRO A 184 -13.90 21.05 -18.24
N GLU A 185 -13.29 21.45 -17.12
CA GLU A 185 -11.88 21.83 -17.06
C GLU A 185 -11.01 20.74 -16.40
N LEU A 186 -9.73 20.65 -16.77
CA LEU A 186 -8.79 19.70 -16.13
C LEU A 186 -8.68 19.91 -14.60
N ARG A 187 -8.90 21.14 -14.14
CA ARG A 187 -8.93 21.50 -12.72
C ARG A 187 -10.03 20.75 -11.97
N ASP A 188 -11.19 20.56 -12.60
CA ASP A 188 -12.36 19.96 -11.95
C ASP A 188 -12.11 18.48 -11.63
N ALA A 189 -11.45 17.76 -12.54
CA ALA A 189 -10.99 16.40 -12.31
C ALA A 189 -9.98 16.30 -11.14
N GLN A 190 -9.10 17.30 -10.97
CA GLN A 190 -8.16 17.31 -9.85
C GLN A 190 -8.89 17.50 -8.52
N TYR A 191 -9.84 18.45 -8.46
CA TYR A 191 -10.63 18.68 -7.26
C TYR A 191 -11.54 17.50 -6.90
N GLU A 192 -12.08 16.81 -7.90
CA GLU A 192 -12.85 15.58 -7.69
C GLU A 192 -11.99 14.49 -7.02
N VAL A 193 -10.77 14.28 -7.54
CA VAL A 193 -9.83 13.30 -6.97
C VAL A 193 -9.41 13.71 -5.56
N ASP A 194 -9.06 14.97 -5.34
CA ASP A 194 -8.66 15.48 -4.02
C ASP A 194 -9.80 15.34 -3.00
N ALA A 195 -11.03 15.69 -3.38
CA ALA A 195 -12.20 15.55 -2.53
C ALA A 195 -12.49 14.07 -2.19
N PHE A 196 -12.33 13.17 -3.18
CA PHE A 196 -12.47 11.74 -2.96
C PHE A 196 -11.41 11.19 -2.00
N LEU A 197 -10.14 11.58 -2.18
CA LEU A 197 -9.05 11.18 -1.28
C LEU A 197 -9.26 11.72 0.13
N ASP A 198 -9.68 12.98 0.26
CA ASP A 198 -10.02 13.59 1.55
C ASP A 198 -11.17 12.84 2.23
N MET A 199 -12.21 12.48 1.48
CA MET A 199 -13.31 11.67 2.01
C MET A 199 -12.81 10.32 2.52
N LEU A 200 -11.97 9.62 1.75
CA LEU A 200 -11.40 8.33 2.18
C LEU A 200 -10.55 8.48 3.44
N LEU A 201 -9.69 9.50 3.50
CA LEU A 201 -8.79 9.73 4.64
C LEU A 201 -9.55 10.11 5.91
N LYS A 202 -10.56 10.98 5.78
CA LYS A 202 -11.36 11.53 6.88
C LYS A 202 -12.53 10.62 7.28
N TYR A 203 -12.77 9.53 6.57
CA TYR A 203 -13.85 8.62 6.95
C TYR A 203 -13.62 8.05 8.37
N PRO A 204 -14.64 7.98 9.25
CA PRO A 204 -14.44 7.62 10.65
C PRO A 204 -13.78 6.26 10.91
N SER A 205 -13.97 5.30 10.00
CA SER A 205 -13.34 3.98 10.11
C SER A 205 -11.90 3.94 9.58
N THR A 206 -11.43 4.96 8.86
CA THR A 206 -10.11 4.97 8.24
C THR A 206 -9.00 4.99 9.27
N ALA A 207 -9.03 5.92 10.23
CA ALA A 207 -8.02 6.00 11.28
C ALA A 207 -7.86 4.68 12.07
N PRO A 208 -8.91 4.06 12.66
CA PRO A 208 -8.73 2.81 13.39
C PRO A 208 -8.28 1.64 12.51
N ASN A 209 -8.78 1.52 11.28
CA ASN A 209 -8.39 0.43 10.39
C ASN A 209 -6.94 0.55 9.90
N ILE A 210 -6.52 1.74 9.46
CA ILE A 210 -5.13 1.99 9.08
C ILE A 210 -4.21 1.79 10.29
N CYS A 211 -4.57 2.30 11.46
CA CYS A 211 -3.74 2.16 12.66
C CYS A 211 -3.63 0.69 13.09
N LYS A 212 -4.70 -0.11 13.00
CA LYS A 212 -4.63 -1.56 13.22
C LYS A 212 -3.61 -2.22 12.30
N LEU A 213 -3.67 -1.96 10.99
CA LEU A 213 -2.73 -2.49 10.00
C LEU A 213 -1.29 -2.05 10.30
N LEU A 214 -1.08 -0.77 10.59
CA LEU A 214 0.24 -0.24 10.94
C LEU A 214 0.78 -0.90 12.21
N ILE A 215 -0.04 -1.15 13.23
CA ILE A 215 0.40 -1.88 14.44
C ILE A 215 0.82 -3.30 14.07
N GLN A 216 0.02 -4.02 13.27
CA GLN A 216 0.32 -5.38 12.84
C GLN A 216 1.67 -5.46 12.11
N HIS A 217 1.92 -4.56 11.15
CA HIS A 217 3.13 -4.60 10.32
C HIS A 217 4.35 -3.93 10.97
N LEU A 218 4.18 -2.83 11.71
CA LEU A 218 5.31 -2.06 12.28
C LEU A 218 5.72 -2.57 13.66
N ALA A 219 4.76 -2.87 14.55
CA ALA A 219 5.07 -3.39 15.88
C ALA A 219 5.15 -4.92 15.89
N GLY A 220 4.62 -5.62 14.88
CA GLY A 220 4.59 -7.08 14.84
C GLY A 220 3.64 -7.66 15.88
N ILE A 221 2.47 -7.04 16.07
CA ILE A 221 1.45 -7.46 17.03
C ILE A 221 0.18 -7.77 16.24
N SER A 222 -0.14 -9.05 16.05
CA SER A 222 -1.27 -9.45 15.20
C SER A 222 -2.63 -9.06 15.81
N ASN A 223 -2.73 -9.10 17.15
CA ASN A 223 -3.96 -8.89 17.90
C ASN A 223 -3.82 -7.75 18.92
N PRO A 224 -3.72 -6.48 18.48
CA PRO A 224 -3.61 -5.34 19.39
C PRO A 224 -4.91 -5.12 20.17
N SER A 225 -4.81 -4.58 21.40
CA SER A 225 -6.01 -4.29 22.18
C SER A 225 -6.84 -3.13 21.56
N PRO A 226 -8.14 -3.04 21.85
CA PRO A 226 -8.96 -1.91 21.43
C PRO A 226 -8.44 -0.56 21.94
N GLN A 227 -7.82 -0.55 23.13
CA GLN A 227 -7.22 0.66 23.69
C GLN A 227 -6.01 1.08 22.87
N TYR A 228 -5.15 0.14 22.50
CA TYR A 228 -3.97 0.44 21.70
C TYR A 228 -4.36 1.01 20.33
N ILE A 229 -5.36 0.42 19.66
CA ILE A 229 -5.89 0.96 18.40
C ILE A 229 -6.45 2.37 18.60
N SER A 230 -7.19 2.62 19.68
CA SER A 230 -7.79 3.92 19.97
C SER A 230 -6.74 5.03 20.22
N GLU A 231 -5.70 4.74 20.99
CA GLU A 231 -4.63 5.70 21.29
C GLU A 231 -3.82 6.05 20.02
N VAL A 232 -3.47 5.05 19.21
CA VAL A 232 -2.76 5.28 17.95
C VAL A 232 -3.64 6.00 16.94
N ALA A 233 -4.93 5.65 16.85
CA ALA A 233 -5.89 6.37 16.00
C ALA A 233 -6.04 7.83 16.45
N THR A 234 -6.01 8.10 17.75
CA THR A 234 -6.02 9.48 18.27
C THR A 234 -4.78 10.25 17.83
N ALA A 235 -3.59 9.66 17.98
CA ALA A 235 -2.35 10.27 17.52
C ALA A 235 -2.32 10.49 15.99
N PHE A 236 -2.91 9.58 15.20
CA PHE A 236 -3.07 9.74 13.76
C PHE A 236 -3.99 10.92 13.41
N LYS A 237 -5.13 11.06 14.11
CA LYS A 237 -6.08 12.14 13.84
C LYS A 237 -5.56 13.51 14.29
N GLU A 238 -5.00 13.59 15.50
CA GLU A 238 -4.46 14.83 16.06
C GLU A 238 -3.11 15.21 15.44
N GLY A 239 -2.38 14.23 14.91
CA GLY A 239 -1.05 14.42 14.37
C GLY A 239 0.01 14.76 15.42
N ILE A 240 -0.27 14.43 16.68
CA ILE A 240 0.61 14.69 17.83
C ILE A 240 0.64 13.45 18.71
N TYR A 241 1.84 13.07 19.16
CA TYR A 241 2.02 12.09 20.23
C TYR A 241 3.07 12.60 21.20
N ILE A 242 2.79 12.50 22.50
CA ILE A 242 3.70 12.98 23.55
C ILE A 242 4.15 11.77 24.36
N ALA A 243 5.46 11.51 24.34
CA ALA A 243 6.08 10.52 25.21
C ALA A 243 7.10 11.22 26.11
N GLU A 244 6.88 11.13 27.42
CA GLU A 244 7.72 11.79 28.44
C GLU A 244 7.85 13.30 28.17
N THR A 245 8.99 13.75 27.64
CA THR A 245 9.31 15.17 27.34
C THR A 245 9.41 15.46 25.84
N VAL A 246 9.17 14.45 24.99
CA VAL A 246 9.32 14.55 23.54
C VAL A 246 7.95 14.57 22.87
N THR A 247 7.70 15.61 22.08
CA THR A 247 6.54 15.71 21.21
C THR A 247 6.90 15.26 19.81
N PHE A 248 6.08 14.35 19.25
CA PHE A 248 6.18 13.84 17.90
C PHE A 248 5.04 14.37 17.04
N GLY A 249 5.33 14.64 15.77
CA GLY A 249 4.36 15.11 14.77
C GLY A 249 4.27 16.63 14.63
N GLN A 250 3.42 17.06 13.70
CA GLN A 250 3.21 18.46 13.30
C GLN A 250 1.79 18.97 13.56
N GLY A 251 0.92 18.19 14.21
CA GLY A 251 -0.48 18.60 14.43
C GLY A 251 -1.35 18.49 13.20
N LYS A 252 -1.00 17.60 12.26
CA LYS A 252 -1.75 17.36 11.03
C LYS A 252 -2.38 15.98 11.04
N TYR A 253 -3.62 15.89 10.56
CA TYR A 253 -4.28 14.60 10.36
C TYR A 253 -3.43 13.69 9.48
N GLY A 254 -3.25 12.44 9.90
CA GLY A 254 -2.43 11.45 9.22
C GLY A 254 -0.92 11.59 9.41
N ASP A 255 -0.45 12.31 10.43
CA ASP A 255 0.99 12.46 10.68
C ASP A 255 1.65 11.11 11.09
N LEU A 256 2.35 10.50 10.12
CA LEU A 256 3.03 9.22 10.32
C LEU A 256 4.14 9.27 11.39
N ARG A 257 4.71 10.44 11.71
CA ARG A 257 5.71 10.56 12.78
C ARG A 257 5.05 10.42 14.15
N ALA A 258 3.92 11.09 14.36
CA ALA A 258 3.12 10.92 15.57
C ALA A 258 2.61 9.47 15.67
N THR A 259 2.04 8.92 14.60
CA THR A 259 1.50 7.56 14.56
C THR A 259 2.58 6.50 14.83
N SER A 260 3.74 6.59 14.17
CA SER A 260 4.83 5.61 14.38
C SER A 260 5.38 5.67 15.80
N ALA A 261 5.48 6.87 16.39
CA ALA A 261 5.89 7.03 17.78
C ALA A 261 4.84 6.44 18.74
N ALA A 262 3.55 6.70 18.50
CA ALA A 262 2.46 6.11 19.28
C ALA A 262 2.50 4.58 19.24
N ILE A 263 2.75 3.99 18.07
CA ILE A 263 2.89 2.54 17.92
C ILE A 263 4.10 2.02 18.73
N LEU A 264 5.30 2.51 18.43
CA LEU A 264 6.53 1.93 18.96
C LEU A 264 6.76 2.20 20.46
N LEU A 265 6.14 3.26 21.00
CA LEU A 265 6.29 3.66 22.41
C LEU A 265 5.08 3.29 23.28
N HIS A 266 4.03 2.70 22.70
CA HIS A 266 2.88 2.27 23.48
C HIS A 266 3.28 1.23 24.54
N ARG A 267 2.55 1.22 25.66
CA ARG A 267 2.79 0.30 26.78
C ARG A 267 2.73 -1.17 26.37
N GLU A 268 1.82 -1.53 25.47
CA GLU A 268 1.71 -2.91 24.97
C GLU A 268 2.93 -3.30 24.14
N ALA A 269 3.45 -2.40 23.30
CA ALA A 269 4.62 -2.68 22.46
C ALA A 269 5.92 -2.83 23.26
N THR A 270 5.98 -2.25 24.47
CA THR A 270 7.22 -2.14 25.26
C THR A 270 7.25 -3.00 26.51
N THR A 271 6.10 -3.45 27.02
CA THR A 271 6.03 -4.23 28.25
C THR A 271 6.46 -5.67 28.05
N THR A 272 7.25 -6.19 28.99
CA THR A 272 7.76 -7.57 28.94
C THR A 272 6.78 -8.58 29.53
N VAL A 273 5.80 -8.13 30.30
CA VAL A 273 4.79 -9.02 30.91
C VAL A 273 3.95 -9.73 29.84
N LEU A 274 3.73 -9.07 28.69
CA LEU A 274 2.97 -9.64 27.58
C LEU A 274 3.71 -10.75 26.83
N ASP A 275 5.02 -10.94 27.04
CA ASP A 275 5.75 -12.08 26.45
C ASP A 275 5.27 -13.43 26.99
N ALA A 276 4.65 -13.45 28.17
CA ALA A 276 4.04 -14.64 28.76
C ALA A 276 2.61 -14.89 28.25
N ASP A 277 2.01 -13.93 27.54
CA ASP A 277 0.66 -14.06 26.98
C ASP A 277 0.73 -14.80 25.64
N PRO A 278 0.10 -15.99 25.52
CA PRO A 278 0.11 -16.77 24.28
C PRO A 278 -0.63 -16.09 23.11
N THR A 279 -1.40 -15.03 23.37
CA THR A 279 -2.16 -14.28 22.37
C THR A 279 -1.40 -13.06 21.82
N TYR A 280 -0.28 -12.70 22.45
CA TYR A 280 0.52 -11.52 22.11
C TYR A 280 1.63 -11.82 21.09
N GLY A 281 1.99 -10.81 20.31
CA GLY A 281 3.00 -10.87 19.25
C GLY A 281 2.43 -11.31 17.89
N SER A 282 3.33 -11.74 17.01
CA SER A 282 3.01 -12.25 15.67
C SER A 282 4.04 -13.30 15.21
N LEU A 283 3.74 -13.95 14.09
CA LEU A 283 4.73 -14.74 13.39
C LEU A 283 5.58 -13.82 12.51
N ARG A 284 6.90 -14.06 12.46
CA ARG A 284 7.74 -13.32 11.52
C ARG A 284 7.45 -13.75 10.08
N GLU A 285 7.44 -12.79 9.17
CA GLU A 285 7.36 -13.06 7.74
C GLU A 285 8.54 -13.90 7.24
N PRO A 286 8.35 -14.82 6.28
CA PRO A 286 9.40 -15.68 5.76
C PRO A 286 10.67 -14.93 5.31
N ILE A 287 10.54 -13.89 4.48
CA ILE A 287 11.72 -13.17 3.96
C ILE A 287 12.44 -12.41 5.09
N SER A 288 11.68 -11.87 6.04
CA SER A 288 12.22 -11.19 7.21
C SER A 288 13.03 -12.13 8.10
N LYS A 289 12.65 -13.40 8.22
CA LYS A 289 13.45 -14.44 8.91
C LYS A 289 14.79 -14.67 8.21
N VAL A 290 14.78 -14.80 6.87
CA VAL A 290 16.01 -14.99 6.07
C VAL A 290 16.95 -13.79 6.20
N LEU A 291 16.43 -12.57 6.01
CA LEU A 291 17.20 -11.34 6.13
C LEU A 291 17.74 -11.15 7.55
N LYS A 292 16.96 -11.44 8.58
CA LYS A 292 17.43 -11.42 9.98
C LYS A 292 18.59 -12.39 10.17
N TYR A 293 18.44 -13.63 9.73
CA TYR A 293 19.48 -14.65 9.88
C TYR A 293 20.79 -14.25 9.18
N MET A 294 20.71 -13.80 7.93
CA MET A 294 21.87 -13.32 7.16
C MET A 294 22.54 -12.10 7.80
N ARG A 295 21.75 -11.10 8.21
CA ARG A 295 22.30 -9.85 8.77
C ARG A 295 22.89 -10.06 10.17
N SER A 296 22.21 -10.84 11.01
CA SER A 296 22.65 -11.14 12.37
C SER A 296 23.92 -11.96 12.41
N LEU A 297 24.17 -12.80 11.39
CA LEU A 297 25.34 -13.67 11.28
C LEU A 297 26.36 -13.18 10.25
N GLU A 298 26.35 -11.87 9.97
CA GLU A 298 27.34 -11.18 9.14
C GLU A 298 27.55 -11.88 7.78
N TYR A 299 26.49 -12.03 7.00
CA TYR A 299 26.60 -12.56 5.66
C TYR A 299 27.60 -11.74 4.83
N THR A 300 28.66 -12.41 4.37
CA THR A 300 29.76 -11.84 3.60
C THR A 300 29.78 -12.49 2.22
N ARG A 301 29.86 -11.66 1.18
CA ARG A 301 29.96 -12.11 -0.21
C ARG A 301 31.39 -12.57 -0.52
N THR A 302 31.55 -13.63 -1.29
CA THR A 302 32.89 -14.06 -1.72
C THR A 302 33.44 -13.14 -2.81
N PRO A 303 34.75 -12.80 -2.81
CA PRO A 303 35.35 -11.89 -3.79
C PRO A 303 35.22 -12.34 -5.26
N GLN A 304 35.03 -13.65 -5.48
CA GLN A 304 34.90 -14.25 -6.80
C GLN A 304 33.54 -13.96 -7.44
N ASP A 305 32.53 -13.61 -6.65
CA ASP A 305 31.20 -13.36 -7.15
C ASP A 305 31.06 -11.94 -7.70
N LYS A 306 31.12 -11.85 -9.04
CA LYS A 306 30.88 -10.63 -9.83
C LYS A 306 29.42 -10.50 -10.28
N MET A 307 28.49 -11.32 -9.77
CA MET A 307 27.11 -11.34 -10.28
C MET A 307 26.40 -9.99 -10.09
N ILE A 308 25.70 -9.60 -11.15
CA ILE A 308 24.80 -8.44 -11.25
C ILE A 308 23.37 -8.83 -10.80
N TYR A 309 23.08 -10.13 -10.63
CA TYR A 309 21.75 -10.69 -10.32
C TYR A 309 21.45 -10.75 -8.81
N PRO A 310 20.17 -10.81 -8.41
CA PRO A 310 19.78 -10.90 -7.01
C PRO A 310 20.30 -12.20 -6.36
N ILE A 311 20.88 -12.08 -5.16
CA ILE A 311 21.43 -13.21 -4.39
C ILE A 311 20.31 -14.11 -3.84
N LEU A 312 19.16 -13.53 -3.53
CA LEU A 312 17.96 -14.20 -3.04
C LEU A 312 16.97 -14.35 -4.20
N ASP A 313 17.16 -15.40 -4.99
CA ASP A 313 16.40 -15.68 -6.20
C ASP A 313 15.33 -16.75 -5.97
N GLU A 314 14.19 -16.63 -6.64
CA GLU A 314 13.04 -17.56 -6.58
C GLU A 314 12.58 -17.86 -5.14
N MET A 315 12.62 -16.85 -4.27
CA MET A 315 12.28 -17.03 -2.85
C MET A 315 10.80 -17.35 -2.64
N ASN A 316 9.93 -17.00 -3.59
CA ASN A 316 8.53 -17.41 -3.62
C ASN A 316 8.38 -18.95 -3.65
N LEU A 317 9.23 -19.67 -4.40
CA LEU A 317 9.21 -21.13 -4.48
C LEU A 317 9.80 -21.78 -3.22
N LYS A 318 10.75 -21.10 -2.56
CA LYS A 318 11.52 -21.63 -1.42
C LYS A 318 10.84 -21.37 -0.08
N VAL A 319 10.37 -20.15 0.15
CA VAL A 319 9.83 -19.69 1.44
C VAL A 319 8.46 -19.01 1.33
N GLY A 320 7.86 -18.96 0.13
CA GLY A 320 6.53 -18.39 -0.09
C GLY A 320 6.49 -16.86 -0.21
N GLN A 321 7.64 -16.19 -0.19
CA GLN A 321 7.72 -14.73 -0.23
C GLN A 321 8.97 -14.27 -0.99
N GLU A 322 8.81 -13.35 -1.93
CA GLU A 322 9.89 -12.81 -2.75
C GLU A 322 9.89 -11.28 -2.73
N VAL A 323 11.08 -10.67 -2.71
CA VAL A 323 11.22 -9.23 -2.60
C VAL A 323 10.61 -8.56 -3.84
N PHE A 324 9.71 -7.60 -3.64
CA PHE A 324 8.97 -6.88 -4.69
C PHE A 324 8.04 -7.72 -5.56
N SER A 325 7.67 -8.93 -5.13
CA SER A 325 6.76 -9.81 -5.87
C SER A 325 5.53 -10.21 -5.05
N ALA A 326 4.86 -9.22 -4.43
CA ALA A 326 3.59 -9.45 -3.76
C ALA A 326 2.55 -9.97 -4.76
N PRO A 327 1.75 -10.99 -4.41
CA PRO A 327 0.75 -11.58 -5.31
C PRO A 327 -0.41 -10.63 -5.61
N ASP A 328 -0.70 -9.68 -4.71
CA ASP A 328 -1.66 -8.61 -4.89
C ASP A 328 -1.04 -7.23 -4.60
N GLN A 329 -1.82 -6.16 -4.79
CA GLN A 329 -1.36 -4.79 -4.60
C GLN A 329 -1.12 -4.40 -3.13
N PHE A 330 -1.51 -5.24 -2.18
CA PHE A 330 -1.57 -4.90 -0.76
C PHE A 330 -0.56 -5.70 0.07
N SER A 331 -0.47 -7.03 -0.10
CA SER A 331 0.36 -7.89 0.76
C SER A 331 0.56 -9.31 0.17
N PHE A 332 1.34 -10.14 0.89
CA PHE A 332 1.43 -11.58 0.65
C PHE A 332 0.38 -12.39 1.42
N PHE A 333 -0.32 -11.75 2.35
CA PHE A 333 -1.29 -12.37 3.24
C PHE A 333 -2.34 -11.34 3.68
N ASP A 334 -3.52 -11.84 4.02
CA ASP A 334 -4.65 -11.06 4.51
C ASP A 334 -4.45 -10.68 5.99
N SER A 335 -4.61 -9.40 6.30
CA SER A 335 -4.53 -8.83 7.66
C SER A 335 -5.52 -9.44 8.65
N ASP A 336 -6.61 -10.03 8.17
CA ASP A 336 -7.63 -10.69 8.99
C ASP A 336 -7.61 -12.21 8.86
N TYR A 337 -6.55 -12.78 8.28
CA TYR A 337 -6.41 -14.23 8.15
C TYR A 337 -6.41 -14.93 9.52
N LYS A 338 -7.26 -15.95 9.65
CA LYS A 338 -7.38 -16.80 10.84
C LYS A 338 -6.97 -18.22 10.49
N PRO A 339 -5.77 -18.68 10.89
CA PRO A 339 -5.39 -20.07 10.65
C PRO A 339 -6.33 -21.03 11.41
N PRO A 340 -6.69 -22.17 10.81
CA PRO A 340 -7.55 -23.15 11.46
C PRO A 340 -6.92 -23.69 12.76
N GLY A 341 -7.76 -23.99 13.76
CA GLY A 341 -7.33 -24.48 15.08
C GLY A 341 -7.62 -23.48 16.19
N GLU A 342 -6.80 -23.50 17.24
CA GLU A 342 -7.01 -22.73 18.48
C GLU A 342 -7.01 -21.20 18.28
N ILE A 343 -6.28 -20.71 17.28
CA ILE A 343 -6.24 -19.28 16.95
C ILE A 343 -7.61 -18.82 16.44
N ALA A 344 -8.17 -19.54 15.46
CA ALA A 344 -9.50 -19.25 14.93
C ALA A 344 -10.62 -19.47 15.96
N SER A 345 -10.55 -20.53 16.78
CA SER A 345 -11.54 -20.80 17.85
C SER A 345 -11.57 -19.69 18.91
N SER A 346 -10.41 -19.07 19.18
CA SER A 346 -10.26 -17.94 20.09
C SER A 346 -10.60 -16.59 19.43
N GLY A 347 -11.00 -16.57 18.15
CA GLY A 347 -11.34 -15.36 17.41
C GLY A 347 -10.16 -14.50 16.98
N LEU A 348 -8.92 -14.94 17.25
CA LEU A 348 -7.68 -14.24 16.97
C LEU A 348 -7.27 -14.35 15.49
N VAL A 349 -6.44 -13.41 15.04
CA VAL A 349 -5.84 -13.41 13.69
C VAL A 349 -4.35 -13.74 13.76
N SER A 350 -3.82 -14.32 12.69
CA SER A 350 -2.39 -14.50 12.49
C SER A 350 -2.09 -14.39 10.99
N PRO A 351 -1.93 -13.16 10.48
CA PRO A 351 -1.79 -12.89 9.05
C PRO A 351 -0.68 -13.70 8.37
N GLU A 352 0.51 -13.70 8.97
CA GLU A 352 1.69 -14.36 8.41
C GLU A 352 1.58 -15.89 8.41
N ALA A 353 0.63 -16.45 9.18
CA ALA A 353 0.34 -17.88 9.16
C ALA A 353 -0.21 -18.36 7.82
N GLN A 354 -0.76 -17.46 7.00
CA GLN A 354 -1.22 -17.80 5.64
C GLN A 354 -0.07 -18.30 4.76
N LEU A 355 1.18 -17.89 5.06
CA LEU A 355 2.39 -18.35 4.39
C LEU A 355 3.07 -19.54 5.09
N LEU A 356 2.45 -20.17 6.09
CA LEU A 356 2.99 -21.34 6.78
C LEU A 356 2.57 -22.66 6.10
N SER A 357 2.86 -22.80 4.80
CA SER A 357 2.78 -24.09 4.12
C SER A 357 3.95 -24.99 4.54
N VAL A 358 3.69 -26.30 4.66
CA VAL A 358 4.71 -27.31 4.98
C VAL A 358 5.90 -27.22 4.01
N SER A 359 5.64 -27.06 2.72
CA SER A 359 6.69 -26.96 1.69
C SER A 359 7.62 -25.77 1.94
N TRP A 360 7.04 -24.61 2.23
CA TRP A 360 7.80 -23.37 2.46
C TRP A 360 8.53 -23.37 3.81
N LEU A 361 7.94 -23.99 4.84
CA LEU A 361 8.61 -24.16 6.13
C LEU A 361 9.85 -25.05 5.99
N ILE A 362 9.73 -26.18 5.28
CA ILE A 362 10.86 -27.07 5.00
C ILE A 362 11.93 -26.33 4.19
N GLY A 363 11.53 -25.59 3.16
CA GLY A 363 12.46 -24.79 2.34
C GLY A 363 13.21 -23.73 3.16
N LEU A 364 12.52 -23.04 4.07
CA LEU A 364 13.13 -22.07 4.98
C LEU A 364 14.19 -22.72 5.89
N ILE A 365 13.85 -23.83 6.54
CA ILE A 365 14.77 -24.52 7.45
C ILE A 365 15.98 -25.07 6.67
N ARG A 366 15.75 -25.69 5.52
CA ARG A 366 16.83 -26.21 4.67
C ARG A 366 17.76 -25.10 4.22
N GLY A 367 17.23 -23.95 3.77
CA GLY A 367 18.03 -22.81 3.38
C GLY A 367 18.88 -22.24 4.52
N MET A 368 18.35 -22.16 5.75
CA MET A 368 19.13 -21.72 6.92
C MET A 368 20.24 -22.71 7.29
N VAL A 369 19.93 -24.01 7.27
CA VAL A 369 20.90 -25.07 7.54
C VAL A 369 22.01 -25.06 6.49
N GLN A 370 21.65 -24.99 5.20
CA GLN A 370 22.60 -24.91 4.10
C GLN A 370 23.51 -23.69 4.22
N LEU A 371 22.91 -22.52 4.49
CA LEU A 371 23.67 -21.27 4.62
C LEU A 371 24.68 -21.31 5.77
N SER A 372 24.32 -21.91 6.91
CA SER A 372 25.26 -22.09 8.03
C SER A 372 26.35 -23.13 7.71
N ARG A 373 25.98 -24.25 7.09
CA ARG A 373 26.88 -25.37 6.83
C ARG A 373 27.91 -25.05 5.75
N GLU A 374 27.47 -24.48 4.64
CA GLU A 374 28.26 -24.40 3.39
C GLU A 374 28.14 -23.06 2.67
N GLY A 375 27.32 -22.15 3.18
CA GLY A 375 27.10 -20.84 2.57
C GLY A 375 26.01 -20.87 1.50
N MET A 376 25.98 -19.81 0.71
CA MET A 376 25.08 -19.64 -0.41
C MET A 376 25.65 -20.35 -1.64
N THR A 377 25.03 -21.45 -2.06
CA THR A 377 25.50 -22.30 -3.17
C THR A 377 24.41 -22.45 -4.23
N GLY A 378 24.70 -23.13 -5.34
CA GLY A 378 23.70 -23.49 -6.35
C GLY A 378 22.79 -24.66 -5.98
N SER A 379 22.92 -25.21 -4.76
CA SER A 379 22.12 -26.34 -4.30
C SER A 379 20.64 -25.98 -4.22
N LYS A 380 19.75 -26.95 -4.51
CA LYS A 380 18.29 -26.78 -4.44
C LYS A 380 17.80 -26.44 -3.04
N ASP A 381 18.57 -26.82 -2.02
CA ASP A 381 18.27 -26.55 -0.63
C ASP A 381 18.85 -25.19 -0.15
N SER A 382 19.53 -24.43 -1.03
CA SER A 382 20.08 -23.10 -0.74
C SER A 382 19.08 -21.97 -1.03
N PHE A 383 19.26 -20.83 -0.37
CA PHE A 383 18.55 -19.59 -0.75
C PHE A 383 19.08 -19.00 -2.08
N GLY A 384 20.23 -19.47 -2.56
CA GLY A 384 20.87 -18.99 -3.79
C GLY A 384 20.21 -19.50 -5.06
N ARG A 385 20.51 -18.88 -6.19
CA ARG A 385 20.02 -19.27 -7.51
C ARG A 385 20.55 -20.64 -7.95
N VAL A 386 19.71 -21.43 -8.62
CA VAL A 386 20.14 -22.68 -9.28
C VAL A 386 21.09 -22.33 -10.43
N GLY A 387 22.31 -22.89 -10.41
CA GLY A 387 23.38 -22.57 -11.38
C GLY A 387 24.47 -21.64 -10.84
N LEU A 388 24.41 -21.25 -9.56
CA LEU A 388 25.61 -20.85 -8.81
C LEU A 388 26.56 -22.06 -8.68
N LEU A 389 27.81 -21.82 -8.25
CA LEU A 389 28.80 -22.88 -8.07
C LEU A 389 28.18 -24.05 -7.26
N GLU A 390 28.24 -25.26 -7.82
CA GLU A 390 27.67 -26.45 -7.21
C GLU A 390 28.42 -26.79 -5.91
N GLU A 391 27.75 -27.50 -5.01
CA GLU A 391 28.31 -27.96 -3.74
C GLU A 391 29.65 -28.68 -3.98
N GLY A 392 30.73 -28.14 -3.41
CA GLY A 392 32.06 -28.72 -3.55
C GLY A 392 32.26 -29.85 -2.56
N THR A 393 32.99 -30.90 -2.97
CA THR A 393 33.43 -31.98 -2.06
C THR A 393 34.63 -31.59 -1.18
N GLY A 394 34.96 -30.29 -1.08
CA GLY A 394 36.16 -29.73 -0.45
C GLY A 394 35.88 -28.89 0.81
N GLU A 395 36.79 -27.95 1.12
CA GLU A 395 36.68 -27.03 2.27
C GLU A 395 35.32 -26.29 2.30
N PRO A 396 34.73 -26.05 3.48
CA PRO A 396 33.51 -25.26 3.63
C PRO A 396 33.61 -23.92 2.89
N TYR A 397 32.53 -23.51 2.23
CA TYR A 397 32.43 -22.24 1.50
C TYR A 397 33.29 -22.13 0.23
N SER A 398 34.05 -23.15 -0.16
CA SER A 398 34.91 -23.13 -1.36
C SER A 398 34.17 -22.78 -2.65
N ASN A 399 32.90 -23.18 -2.75
CA ASN A 399 32.00 -22.90 -3.87
C ASN A 399 30.81 -22.00 -3.47
N ALA A 400 30.91 -21.26 -2.36
CA ALA A 400 29.83 -20.37 -1.97
C ALA A 400 29.98 -18.98 -2.62
N VAL A 401 28.88 -18.38 -3.06
CA VAL A 401 28.87 -16.95 -3.46
C VAL A 401 28.84 -15.99 -2.26
N GLY A 402 28.55 -16.53 -1.09
CA GLY A 402 28.68 -15.84 0.19
C GLY A 402 28.45 -16.78 1.36
N TYR A 403 28.91 -16.40 2.53
CA TYR A 403 28.90 -17.23 3.73
C TYR A 403 28.65 -16.37 4.97
N LEU A 404 28.33 -17.02 6.09
CA LEU A 404 28.18 -16.33 7.37
C LEU A 404 29.56 -16.17 8.01
N SER A 405 30.06 -14.95 8.11
CA SER A 405 31.40 -14.69 8.66
C SER A 405 31.40 -14.44 10.16
N TYR A 406 30.24 -14.45 10.80
CA TYR A 406 30.12 -14.15 12.22
C TYR A 406 30.88 -15.15 13.08
N GLN A 407 31.95 -14.66 13.68
CA GLN A 407 32.78 -15.37 14.65
C GLN A 407 32.78 -14.52 15.92
N SER A 408 32.10 -14.98 16.97
CA SER A 408 32.07 -14.24 18.21
C SER A 408 32.37 -15.13 19.40
N PHE A 409 33.28 -14.66 20.25
CA PHE A 409 33.72 -15.22 21.52
C PHE A 409 34.33 -16.63 21.50
N SER A 410 35.42 -16.80 22.23
CA SER A 410 36.03 -18.11 22.50
C SER A 410 35.29 -18.92 23.57
N ASN A 411 34.30 -18.32 24.23
CA ASN A 411 33.54 -18.92 25.32
C ASN A 411 32.11 -19.26 24.85
N SER A 412 31.72 -20.53 25.00
CA SER A 412 30.42 -21.04 24.57
C SER A 412 29.22 -20.35 25.23
N THR A 413 29.32 -19.97 26.51
CA THR A 413 28.29 -19.20 27.21
C THR A 413 28.10 -17.82 26.60
N MET A 414 29.19 -17.13 26.28
CA MET A 414 29.12 -15.80 25.66
C MET A 414 28.61 -15.88 24.22
N TYR A 415 29.07 -16.87 23.45
CA TYR A 415 28.59 -17.11 22.09
C TYR A 415 27.09 -17.36 22.03
N ILE A 416 26.57 -18.26 22.88
CA ILE A 416 25.14 -18.56 22.94
C ILE A 416 24.33 -17.35 23.42
N GLY A 417 24.84 -16.58 24.38
CA GLY A 417 24.19 -15.35 24.85
C GLY A 417 24.11 -14.26 23.78
N ASP A 418 25.13 -14.13 22.94
CA ASP A 418 25.13 -13.17 21.84
C ASP A 418 24.19 -13.63 20.71
N LEU A 419 24.20 -14.91 20.35
CA LEU A 419 23.25 -15.47 19.39
C LEU A 419 21.80 -15.36 19.86
N ASP A 420 21.54 -15.55 21.16
CA ASP A 420 20.21 -15.32 21.74
C ASP A 420 19.78 -13.85 21.54
N THR A 421 20.69 -12.91 21.76
CA THR A 421 20.42 -11.48 21.51
C THR A 421 20.14 -11.23 20.02
N LEU A 422 20.97 -11.76 19.12
CA LEU A 422 20.94 -11.47 17.69
C LEU A 422 19.79 -12.16 16.95
N LEU A 423 19.43 -13.39 17.33
CA LEU A 423 18.45 -14.22 16.62
C LEU A 423 17.09 -14.25 17.34
N THR A 424 17.09 -14.32 18.66
CA THR A 424 15.87 -14.51 19.47
C THR A 424 15.52 -13.30 20.34
N ASN A 425 16.23 -12.18 20.20
CA ASN A 425 16.04 -10.96 20.99
C ASN A 425 16.19 -11.16 22.51
N GLY A 426 16.94 -12.17 22.96
CA GLY A 426 17.13 -12.47 24.38
C GLY A 426 16.10 -13.44 24.98
N ARG A 427 15.14 -13.93 24.18
CA ARG A 427 13.99 -14.73 24.64
C ARG A 427 14.31 -16.22 24.85
N LEU A 428 15.56 -16.65 24.66
CA LEU A 428 15.92 -18.03 24.90
C LEU A 428 16.01 -18.30 26.41
N GLY A 429 15.18 -19.20 26.91
CA GLY A 429 15.17 -19.58 28.33
C GLY A 429 16.46 -20.23 28.81
N GLU A 430 16.75 -20.13 30.11
CA GLU A 430 18.00 -20.63 30.72
C GLU A 430 18.19 -22.14 30.53
N THR A 431 17.11 -22.93 30.60
CA THR A 431 17.16 -24.38 30.31
C THR A 431 17.63 -24.65 28.88
N ASN A 432 17.11 -23.92 27.89
CA ASN A 432 17.51 -24.07 26.50
C ASN A 432 18.97 -23.64 26.29
N LYS A 433 19.41 -22.56 26.94
CA LYS A 433 20.80 -22.11 26.92
C LYS A 433 21.75 -23.18 27.48
N ALA A 434 21.38 -23.82 28.60
CA ALA A 434 22.16 -24.90 29.19
C ALA A 434 22.26 -26.12 28.25
N SER A 435 21.15 -26.50 27.61
CA SER A 435 21.15 -27.58 26.61
C SER A 435 22.03 -27.25 25.40
N LEU A 436 21.98 -26.03 24.88
CA LEU A 436 22.85 -25.59 23.79
C LEU A 436 24.33 -25.60 24.19
N GLN A 437 24.65 -25.20 25.43
CA GLN A 437 26.03 -25.26 25.94
C GLN A 437 26.56 -26.70 26.00
N ALA A 438 25.73 -27.64 26.47
CA ALA A 438 26.09 -29.06 26.51
C ALA A 438 26.34 -29.62 25.10
N ILE A 439 25.47 -29.29 24.14
CA ILE A 439 25.61 -29.70 22.72
C ILE A 439 26.88 -29.09 22.12
N TYR A 440 27.14 -27.81 22.37
CA TYR A 440 28.33 -27.12 21.89
C TYR A 440 29.60 -27.83 22.39
N ASN A 441 29.73 -28.04 23.69
CA ASN A 441 30.91 -28.66 24.29
C ASN A 441 31.15 -30.10 23.78
N ASN A 442 30.07 -30.88 23.61
CA ASN A 442 30.16 -32.23 23.03
C ASN A 442 30.62 -32.17 21.56
N THR A 443 30.03 -31.29 20.76
CA THR A 443 30.36 -31.13 19.34
C THR A 443 31.80 -30.66 19.15
N VAL A 444 32.28 -29.72 19.99
CA VAL A 444 33.69 -29.28 19.98
C VAL A 444 34.63 -30.47 20.19
N SER A 445 34.32 -31.34 21.15
CA SER A 445 35.17 -32.50 21.48
C SER A 445 35.25 -33.54 20.36
N THR A 446 34.24 -33.61 19.50
CA THR A 446 34.13 -34.65 18.45
C THR A 446 34.51 -34.12 17.07
N PHE A 447 34.12 -32.89 16.74
CA PHE A 447 34.18 -32.34 15.38
C PHE A 447 34.82 -30.95 15.29
N GLY A 448 35.28 -30.39 16.40
CA GLY A 448 35.92 -29.07 16.46
C GLY A 448 34.95 -27.90 16.60
N GLU A 449 35.52 -26.72 16.83
CA GLU A 449 34.78 -25.51 17.20
C GLU A 449 33.89 -24.96 16.08
N GLU A 450 34.38 -24.99 14.84
CA GLU A 450 33.64 -24.48 13.68
C GLU A 450 32.36 -25.28 13.43
N MET A 451 32.40 -26.62 13.57
CA MET A 451 31.18 -27.43 13.46
C MET A 451 30.22 -27.13 14.61
N ALA A 452 30.73 -27.02 15.84
CA ALA A 452 29.90 -26.68 17.00
C ALA A 452 29.17 -25.33 16.81
N ARG A 453 29.86 -24.31 16.31
CA ARG A 453 29.28 -22.99 16.01
C ARG A 453 28.13 -23.08 15.01
N ARG A 454 28.29 -23.83 13.92
CA ARG A 454 27.26 -24.05 12.90
C ARG A 454 26.05 -24.80 13.46
N VAL A 455 26.27 -25.85 14.24
CA VAL A 455 25.19 -26.60 14.90
C VAL A 455 24.36 -25.69 15.81
N ILE A 456 24.99 -24.83 16.62
CA ILE A 456 24.25 -23.90 17.48
C ILE A 456 23.46 -22.87 16.67
N GLN A 457 24.03 -22.32 15.58
CA GLN A 457 23.30 -21.42 14.70
C GLN A 457 22.03 -22.08 14.11
N GLN A 458 22.13 -23.34 13.70
CA GLN A 458 21.02 -24.12 13.17
C GLN A 458 19.95 -24.38 14.24
N LEU A 459 20.36 -24.82 15.44
CA LEU A 459 19.44 -25.10 16.53
C LEU A 459 18.66 -23.85 16.95
N ILE A 460 19.32 -22.70 17.11
CA ILE A 460 18.65 -21.44 17.46
C ILE A 460 17.68 -21.01 16.35
N ALA A 461 18.06 -21.15 15.08
CA ALA A 461 17.22 -20.82 13.93
C ALA A 461 15.95 -21.67 13.84
N THR A 462 15.93 -22.87 14.44
CA THR A 462 14.74 -23.74 14.49
C THR A 462 13.84 -23.50 15.69
N THR A 463 14.21 -22.58 16.60
CA THR A 463 13.41 -22.31 17.80
C THR A 463 12.16 -21.48 17.50
N PRO A 464 11.05 -21.68 18.23
CA PRO A 464 9.89 -20.79 18.14
C PRO A 464 10.21 -19.31 18.40
N ALA A 465 11.18 -19.03 19.29
CA ALA A 465 11.63 -17.67 19.60
C ALA A 465 12.28 -16.96 18.39
N PHE A 466 12.88 -17.72 17.46
CA PHE A 466 13.40 -17.17 16.21
C PHE A 466 12.28 -16.91 15.19
N HIS A 467 11.18 -17.67 15.24
CA HIS A 467 10.09 -17.54 14.26
C HIS A 467 8.98 -16.56 14.66
N THR A 468 8.97 -16.06 15.90
CA THR A 468 7.95 -15.15 16.44
C THR A 468 8.51 -13.77 16.74
N THR A 469 7.70 -12.73 16.58
CA THR A 469 7.92 -11.42 17.17
C THR A 469 7.39 -11.43 18.61
N SER A 470 8.01 -10.63 19.47
CA SER A 470 7.50 -10.29 20.81
C SER A 470 8.33 -9.10 21.33
N SER A 471 8.07 -8.66 22.56
CA SER A 471 8.74 -7.50 23.14
C SER A 471 10.26 -7.61 23.05
N VAL A 472 10.92 -6.48 22.78
CA VAL A 472 12.38 -6.39 22.74
C VAL A 472 12.86 -6.22 24.18
N GLU A 473 13.25 -7.31 24.83
CA GLU A 473 13.50 -7.32 26.27
C GLU A 473 14.76 -6.55 26.72
N ARG A 474 15.71 -6.21 25.84
CA ARG A 474 17.01 -5.69 26.31
C ARG A 474 17.46 -4.41 25.62
N LYS A 475 17.34 -3.30 26.34
CA LYS A 475 18.30 -2.20 26.26
C LYS A 475 19.60 -2.70 26.89
N ASN A 476 20.64 -2.94 26.09
CA ASN A 476 21.99 -3.26 26.60
C ASN A 476 22.65 -2.09 27.37
N GLY A 477 21.93 -0.98 27.60
CA GLY A 477 22.41 0.25 28.23
C GLY A 477 23.44 1.02 27.40
N LYS A 478 23.92 0.45 26.29
CA LYS A 478 24.90 1.07 25.40
C LYS A 478 24.13 1.82 24.32
N LYS A 479 24.54 3.05 24.02
CA LYS A 479 24.06 3.71 22.80
C LYS A 479 24.36 2.79 21.63
N ARG A 480 23.37 2.58 20.76
CA ARG A 480 23.62 2.03 19.42
C ARG A 480 24.74 2.90 18.86
N LEU A 481 25.91 2.30 18.63
CA LEU A 481 26.97 3.03 17.96
C LEU A 481 26.36 3.51 16.64
N PRO A 482 26.44 4.81 16.32
CA PRO A 482 26.02 5.25 15.00
C PRO A 482 26.72 4.33 14.00
N ALA A 483 25.96 3.84 13.00
CA ALA A 483 26.59 3.16 11.89
C ALA A 483 27.76 4.05 11.47
N PRO A 484 29.01 3.54 11.46
CA PRO A 484 30.15 4.37 11.15
C PRO A 484 29.82 5.10 9.86
N THR A 485 29.82 6.43 9.90
CA THR A 485 29.61 7.22 8.71
C THR A 485 30.65 6.72 7.74
N ALA A 486 30.21 6.13 6.63
CA ALA A 486 31.14 5.68 5.61
C ALA A 486 32.00 6.89 5.27
N LEU A 487 33.28 6.82 5.64
CA LEU A 487 34.22 7.86 5.24
C LEU A 487 34.15 7.89 3.71
N PRO A 488 34.04 9.08 3.10
CA PRO A 488 34.16 9.19 1.66
C PRO A 488 35.41 8.41 1.25
N ALA A 489 35.26 7.40 0.39
CA ALA A 489 36.41 6.69 -0.09
C ALA A 489 37.34 7.72 -0.77
N GLU A 490 38.59 7.84 -0.31
CA GLU A 490 39.60 8.69 -0.97
C GLU A 490 39.96 8.18 -2.38
N VAL A 491 39.45 7.00 -2.73
CA VAL A 491 39.61 6.38 -4.03
C VAL A 491 38.43 6.78 -4.91
N GLU A 492 38.73 7.26 -6.12
CA GLU A 492 37.71 7.46 -7.15
C GLU A 492 36.86 6.18 -7.29
N TYR A 493 35.56 6.30 -7.07
CA TYR A 493 34.63 5.18 -7.18
C TYR A 493 33.65 5.46 -8.32
N LYS A 494 33.32 4.39 -9.05
CA LYS A 494 32.28 4.44 -10.08
C LYS A 494 30.95 4.14 -9.41
N ALA A 495 30.10 5.16 -9.24
CA ALA A 495 28.74 4.96 -8.74
C ALA A 495 27.90 4.27 -9.82
N ILE A 496 27.33 3.11 -9.52
CA ILE A 496 26.30 2.49 -10.36
C ILE A 496 24.95 2.95 -9.82
N VAL A 497 24.32 3.89 -10.52
CA VAL A 497 22.95 4.32 -10.21
C VAL A 497 21.99 3.40 -10.96
N VAL A 498 21.29 2.54 -10.24
CA VAL A 498 20.26 1.68 -10.80
C VAL A 498 18.92 2.41 -10.73
N PHE A 499 18.44 2.89 -11.88
CA PHE A 499 17.10 3.43 -11.99
C PHE A 499 16.10 2.29 -12.19
N ASN A 500 15.30 2.02 -11.16
CA ASN A 500 14.19 1.08 -11.26
C ASN A 500 12.93 1.87 -11.66
N LEU A 501 12.73 2.02 -12.98
CA LEU A 501 11.56 2.68 -13.53
C LEU A 501 10.45 1.62 -13.67
N PHE A 502 9.27 1.87 -13.09
CA PHE A 502 8.10 1.01 -13.30
C PHE A 502 7.71 1.01 -14.79
N GLY A 503 7.93 -0.12 -15.46
CA GLY A 503 7.69 -0.32 -16.88
C GLY A 503 8.76 -1.18 -17.53
N GLY A 504 8.41 -1.92 -18.60
CA GLY A 504 9.37 -2.71 -19.36
C GLY A 504 10.31 -1.82 -20.19
N LEU A 505 11.46 -1.44 -19.64
CA LEU A 505 12.55 -0.85 -20.40
C LEU A 505 13.43 -1.97 -20.98
N ASP A 506 13.34 -2.16 -22.29
CA ASP A 506 14.31 -2.99 -23.01
C ASP A 506 15.64 -2.23 -23.10
N SER A 507 16.47 -2.39 -22.07
CA SER A 507 17.75 -1.67 -21.92
C SER A 507 18.72 -1.92 -23.07
N PHE A 508 18.61 -3.07 -23.76
CA PHE A 508 19.39 -3.38 -24.95
C PHE A 508 19.08 -2.48 -26.15
N ASN A 509 17.95 -1.75 -26.12
CA ASN A 509 17.53 -0.82 -27.16
C ASN A 509 17.72 0.65 -26.78
N VAL A 510 18.25 0.94 -25.58
CA VAL A 510 18.49 2.31 -25.11
C VAL A 510 19.66 2.95 -25.83
N LEU A 511 20.79 2.24 -25.93
CA LEU A 511 22.01 2.66 -26.62
C LEU A 511 22.51 1.50 -27.49
N VAL A 512 22.60 1.73 -28.79
CA VAL A 512 22.84 0.70 -29.80
C VAL A 512 23.99 1.16 -30.69
N PRO A 513 24.94 0.30 -31.11
CA PRO A 513 25.94 0.67 -32.11
C PRO A 513 25.23 1.16 -33.37
N LYS A 514 25.70 2.23 -34.01
CA LYS A 514 25.06 2.70 -35.24
C LYS A 514 25.65 1.98 -36.46
N ASP A 515 24.82 1.72 -37.47
CA ASP A 515 25.32 1.22 -38.75
C ASP A 515 26.02 2.36 -39.52
N GLY A 516 27.17 2.04 -40.10
CA GLY A 516 28.08 2.98 -40.76
C GLY A 516 29.22 3.47 -39.84
N GLY A 517 30.43 3.53 -40.38
CA GLY A 517 31.64 3.88 -39.64
C GLY A 517 32.31 2.68 -38.96
N ASP A 518 33.03 2.94 -37.87
CA ASP A 518 33.94 1.98 -37.20
C ASP A 518 33.24 0.80 -36.51
N CYS A 519 31.91 0.76 -36.50
CA CYS A 519 31.11 -0.21 -35.75
C CYS A 519 29.97 -0.88 -36.54
N SER A 520 30.04 -0.89 -37.87
CA SER A 520 29.03 -1.57 -38.70
C SER A 520 28.89 -3.06 -38.33
N ASP A 521 30.00 -3.73 -38.01
CA ASP A 521 30.00 -5.13 -37.56
C ASP A 521 29.25 -5.31 -36.24
N LEU A 522 29.43 -4.40 -35.26
CA LEU A 522 28.73 -4.46 -33.98
C LEU A 522 27.24 -4.19 -34.11
N TYR A 523 26.82 -3.33 -35.05
CA TYR A 523 25.40 -3.18 -35.36
C TYR A 523 24.83 -4.46 -35.97
N SER A 524 25.58 -5.14 -36.85
CA SER A 524 25.17 -6.40 -37.44
C SER A 524 25.04 -7.53 -36.40
N ASP A 525 25.98 -7.60 -35.45
CA ASP A 525 25.93 -8.54 -34.32
C ASP A 525 24.72 -8.27 -33.43
N TYR A 526 24.50 -7.01 -33.07
CA TYR A 526 23.30 -6.59 -32.34
C TYR A 526 22.00 -7.00 -33.06
N ARG A 527 21.92 -6.76 -34.38
CA ARG A 527 20.76 -7.15 -35.19
C ARG A 527 20.57 -8.66 -35.25
N ARG A 528 21.66 -9.44 -35.25
CA ARG A 528 21.62 -10.90 -35.22
C ARG A 528 21.08 -11.42 -33.89
N GLU A 529 21.62 -10.94 -32.76
CA GLU A 529 21.22 -11.41 -31.42
C GLU A 529 19.80 -10.95 -31.05
N ARG A 530 19.39 -9.75 -31.47
CA ARG A 530 18.07 -9.19 -31.13
C ARG A 530 16.97 -9.58 -32.12
N GLY A 531 17.32 -9.96 -33.35
CA GLY A 531 16.36 -10.29 -34.39
C GLY A 531 15.31 -9.19 -34.62
N ILE A 532 14.03 -9.55 -34.49
CA ILE A 532 12.90 -8.62 -34.67
C ILE A 532 12.78 -7.57 -33.56
N ALA A 533 13.35 -7.82 -32.38
CA ALA A 533 13.33 -6.88 -31.26
C ALA A 533 14.43 -5.81 -31.36
N GLY A 534 15.38 -5.97 -32.29
CA GLY A 534 16.41 -4.96 -32.53
C GLY A 534 15.83 -3.72 -33.20
N MET A 535 16.39 -2.56 -32.90
CA MET A 535 16.03 -1.28 -33.52
C MET A 535 16.68 -1.14 -34.90
N LEU A 536 15.92 -0.60 -35.86
CA LEU A 536 16.44 -0.25 -37.17
C LEU A 536 17.25 1.03 -37.07
N ASN A 537 18.38 1.13 -37.78
CA ASN A 537 19.29 2.26 -37.69
C ASN A 537 18.56 3.61 -37.90
N LYS A 538 17.68 3.67 -38.91
CA LYS A 538 16.86 4.86 -39.20
C LYS A 538 15.92 5.32 -38.08
N THR A 539 15.67 4.48 -37.08
CA THR A 539 14.78 4.78 -35.96
C THR A 539 15.52 5.23 -34.70
N LEU A 540 16.85 5.28 -34.75
CA LEU A 540 17.72 5.70 -33.67
C LEU A 540 18.11 7.17 -33.83
N LEU A 541 18.24 7.87 -32.71
CA LEU A 541 18.81 9.21 -32.60
C LEU A 541 20.32 9.10 -32.47
N SER A 542 21.11 9.84 -33.26
CA SER A 542 22.57 9.74 -33.19
C SER A 542 23.17 10.42 -31.97
N ILE A 543 24.20 9.78 -31.41
CA ILE A 543 25.07 10.33 -30.39
C ILE A 543 26.51 10.18 -30.88
N ASN A 544 27.21 11.31 -30.96
CA ASN A 544 28.62 11.33 -31.32
C ASN A 544 29.49 11.02 -30.09
N ALA A 545 30.11 9.84 -30.10
CA ALA A 545 30.96 9.35 -29.03
C ALA A 545 32.46 9.58 -29.28
N THR A 546 32.82 10.47 -30.22
CA THR A 546 34.23 10.78 -30.53
C THR A 546 34.95 11.29 -29.28
N GLY A 547 36.08 10.65 -28.96
CA GLY A 547 36.89 11.01 -27.78
C GLY A 547 36.37 10.46 -26.45
N SER A 548 35.36 9.59 -26.45
CA SER A 548 34.85 8.92 -25.23
C SER A 548 35.60 7.63 -24.84
N GLY A 549 36.57 7.20 -25.67
CA GLY A 549 37.27 5.92 -25.48
C GLY A 549 36.41 4.68 -25.80
N GLN A 550 35.20 4.87 -26.33
CA GLN A 550 34.34 3.78 -26.79
C GLN A 550 34.81 3.23 -28.14
N PRO A 551 34.51 1.95 -28.45
CA PRO A 551 34.89 1.34 -29.73
C PRO A 551 34.19 1.97 -30.94
N CYS A 552 33.05 2.64 -30.73
CA CYS A 552 32.29 3.30 -31.80
C CYS A 552 32.31 4.80 -31.64
N THR A 553 32.42 5.49 -32.77
CA THR A 553 32.35 6.95 -32.86
C THR A 553 30.92 7.48 -32.97
N ASP A 554 29.96 6.66 -33.42
CA ASP A 554 28.53 6.97 -33.47
C ASP A 554 27.70 5.84 -32.84
N PHE A 555 26.83 6.21 -31.91
CA PHE A 555 25.84 5.33 -31.30
C PHE A 555 24.43 5.86 -31.56
N GLY A 556 23.47 4.95 -31.65
CA GLY A 556 22.06 5.25 -31.73
C GLY A 556 21.37 5.14 -30.37
N VAL A 557 20.56 6.15 -30.02
CA VAL A 557 19.66 6.14 -28.86
C VAL A 557 18.22 5.97 -29.30
N HIS A 558 17.42 5.29 -28.48
CA HIS A 558 16.00 5.09 -28.77
C HIS A 558 15.27 6.42 -29.04
N LYS A 559 14.46 6.51 -30.11
CA LYS A 559 13.74 7.74 -30.51
C LYS A 559 12.86 8.40 -29.44
N LYS A 560 12.35 7.62 -28.48
CA LYS A 560 11.55 8.14 -27.36
C LYS A 560 12.40 8.78 -26.25
N LEU A 561 13.73 8.64 -26.29
CA LEU A 561 14.68 9.19 -25.32
C LEU A 561 15.37 10.44 -25.88
N SER A 562 14.62 11.32 -26.54
CA SER A 562 15.17 12.56 -27.13
C SER A 562 15.78 13.50 -26.10
N SER A 563 15.24 13.53 -24.87
CA SER A 563 15.83 14.28 -23.76
C SER A 563 17.22 13.78 -23.39
N PHE A 564 17.45 12.46 -23.45
CA PHE A 564 18.77 11.86 -23.16
C PHE A 564 19.81 12.31 -24.18
N GLN A 565 19.46 12.28 -25.47
CA GLN A 565 20.32 12.79 -26.55
C GLN A 565 20.65 14.28 -26.33
N LYS A 566 19.64 15.11 -26.04
CA LYS A 566 19.83 16.56 -25.80
C LYS A 566 20.77 16.85 -24.63
N ILE A 567 20.66 16.10 -23.54
CA ILE A 567 21.53 16.24 -22.37
C ILE A 567 22.97 15.89 -22.73
N TYR A 568 23.17 14.79 -23.45
CA TYR A 568 24.49 14.37 -23.93
C TYR A 568 25.11 15.42 -24.86
N ASP A 569 24.34 15.90 -25.84
CA ASP A 569 24.78 16.90 -26.81
C ASP A 569 25.10 18.26 -26.14
N ALA A 570 24.47 18.56 -25.01
CA ALA A 570 24.77 19.73 -24.18
C ALA A 570 26.07 19.60 -23.37
N GLY A 571 26.78 18.47 -23.46
CA GLY A 571 28.07 18.25 -22.79
C GLY A 571 27.96 17.83 -21.32
N HIS A 572 26.75 17.55 -20.84
CA HIS A 572 26.53 16.94 -19.53
C HIS A 572 26.80 15.43 -19.66
N ARG A 573 28.07 15.05 -19.48
CA ARG A 573 28.57 13.68 -19.60
C ARG A 573 28.52 12.91 -18.29
#